data_AF-A0A4Y4CTF0-F1
#
_entry.id   AF-A0A4Y4CTF0-F1
#
_cell.length_a   1.000
_cell.length_b   1.000
_cell.length_c   1.000
_cell.angle_alpha   90.00
_cell.angle_beta   90.00
_cell.angle_gamma   90.00
#
_symmetry.space_group_name_H-M   'P 1'
#
loop_
_entity.id
_entity.type
_entity.pdbx_description
1 polymer ?
#
loop_
_entity_poly.entity_id
_entity_poly.type
_entity_poly.pdbx_seq_one_letter_code
_entity_poly.pdbx_strand_id
1 'polypeptide(L)'
;MFQPKLGLSALALETGAWVQLATGETSDAALLLYLTSHGGASALLALLVWSLLPRRLATPRLAVLGLIWSVSFFIPIFGFCGVILAIFALPLLPRRRGTLDFRAVPLPALDPHEKQDVTSFRQAGVRQFLKNDRAPVAQRLRAVVALGNAPSAVSNPMLRELLNDATEDLRLLAYGMLDTREKKINAAIHAERGQYAAAENAAERLLAARRLAGLYWELIYQGLVQGDLMEHAAHEGFKYMSEVMAAEPTNAGVALQFGRLLHHMGRYDEAEAAYRGARVLGLPAPRVEPYRAELAFLRRDFDEVREIIEHLDNWQGLSRLQPVVHLWSRKARDSRQASTTP
;
A
#
# COMPACT_ATOMS: atom_id res chain seq x y z
N MET A 1 40.18 -18.40 1.39
CA MET A 1 41.44 -19.01 1.90
C MET A 1 42.07 -19.68 0.69
N PHE A 2 43.19 -19.15 0.20
CA PHE A 2 43.83 -19.64 -1.02
C PHE A 2 44.34 -21.09 -0.82
N GLN A 3 43.97 -22.00 -1.72
CA GLN A 3 44.29 -23.43 -1.64
C GLN A 3 45.24 -23.80 -2.80
N PRO A 4 46.56 -23.51 -2.70
CA PRO A 4 47.50 -23.71 -3.81
C PRO A 4 47.61 -25.18 -4.24
N LYS A 5 47.33 -26.11 -3.32
CA LYS A 5 47.31 -27.55 -3.59
C LYS A 5 46.33 -27.92 -4.71
N LEU A 6 45.14 -27.29 -4.75
CA LEU A 6 44.15 -27.56 -5.79
C LEU A 6 44.66 -27.14 -7.18
N GLY A 7 45.36 -26.01 -7.27
CA GLY A 7 45.93 -25.53 -8.53
C GLY A 7 47.06 -26.42 -9.05
N LEU A 8 47.96 -26.84 -8.16
CA LEU A 8 49.04 -27.76 -8.53
C LEU A 8 48.51 -29.12 -8.97
N SER A 9 47.51 -29.66 -8.26
CA SER A 9 46.84 -30.92 -8.64
C SER A 9 46.08 -30.79 -9.96
N ALA A 10 45.41 -29.66 -10.21
CA ALA A 10 44.73 -29.40 -11.49
C ALA A 10 45.73 -29.35 -12.65
N LEU A 11 46.85 -28.64 -12.46
CA LEU A 11 47.91 -28.54 -13.48
C LEU A 11 48.54 -29.90 -13.76
N ALA A 12 48.84 -30.69 -12.73
CA ALA A 12 49.43 -32.02 -12.88
C ALA A 12 48.50 -33.01 -13.61
N LEU A 13 47.20 -32.96 -13.33
CA LEU A 13 46.21 -33.77 -14.06
C LEU A 13 46.07 -33.33 -15.51
N GLU A 14 46.03 -32.02 -15.76
CA GLU A 14 45.94 -31.48 -17.11
C GLU A 14 47.18 -31.84 -17.94
N THR A 15 48.38 -31.64 -17.41
CA THR A 15 49.62 -32.03 -18.12
C THR A 15 49.70 -33.53 -18.32
N GLY A 16 49.27 -34.34 -17.33
CA GLY A 16 49.16 -35.79 -17.48
C GLY A 16 48.22 -36.21 -18.60
N ALA A 17 47.06 -35.57 -18.72
CA ALA A 17 46.08 -35.81 -19.78
C ALA A 17 46.68 -35.53 -21.17
N TRP A 18 47.37 -34.39 -21.32
CA TRP A 18 48.01 -34.00 -22.59
C TRP A 18 49.21 -34.87 -22.94
N VAL A 19 50.03 -35.25 -21.96
CA VAL A 19 51.17 -36.17 -22.16
C VAL A 19 50.65 -37.53 -22.63
N GLN A 20 49.59 -38.04 -22.00
CA GLN A 20 48.97 -39.29 -22.43
C GLN A 20 48.47 -39.18 -23.87
N LEU A 21 47.74 -38.11 -24.22
CA LEU A 21 47.26 -37.91 -25.59
C LEU A 21 48.41 -37.83 -26.61
N ALA A 22 49.54 -37.24 -26.21
CA ALA A 22 50.74 -37.12 -27.04
C ALA A 22 51.46 -38.46 -27.28
N THR A 23 51.20 -39.52 -26.49
CA THR A 23 51.77 -40.86 -26.73
C THR A 23 51.19 -41.54 -27.98
N GLY A 24 50.12 -40.99 -28.56
CA GLY A 24 49.58 -41.45 -29.85
C GLY A 24 48.75 -42.74 -29.78
N GLU A 25 48.42 -43.24 -28.58
CA GLU A 25 47.49 -44.35 -28.42
C GLU A 25 46.06 -43.92 -28.80
N THR A 26 45.46 -44.62 -29.76
CA THR A 26 44.12 -44.31 -30.31
C THR A 26 43.01 -45.21 -29.77
N SER A 27 43.20 -45.79 -28.58
CA SER A 27 42.20 -46.66 -27.96
C SER A 27 41.06 -45.89 -27.27
N ASP A 28 39.86 -46.45 -27.23
CA ASP A 28 38.72 -45.89 -26.47
C ASP A 28 39.07 -45.72 -24.99
N ALA A 29 39.91 -46.60 -24.45
CA ALA A 29 40.42 -46.51 -23.09
C ALA A 29 41.31 -45.27 -22.88
N ALA A 30 42.15 -44.92 -23.86
CA ALA A 30 42.98 -43.71 -23.82
C ALA A 30 42.11 -42.44 -23.88
N LEU A 31 41.06 -42.43 -24.70
CA LEU A 31 40.11 -41.33 -24.76
C LEU A 31 39.34 -41.15 -23.44
N LEU A 32 38.86 -42.25 -22.84
CA LEU A 32 38.19 -42.21 -21.54
C LEU A 32 39.12 -41.71 -20.43
N LEU A 33 40.39 -42.13 -20.43
CA LEU A 33 41.37 -41.68 -19.46
C LEU A 33 41.68 -40.19 -19.62
N TYR A 34 41.78 -39.69 -20.87
CA TYR A 34 41.89 -38.27 -21.16
C TYR A 34 40.67 -37.48 -20.65
N LEU A 35 39.45 -37.90 -20.98
CA LEU A 35 38.23 -37.18 -20.57
C LEU A 35 38.06 -37.15 -19.04
N THR A 36 38.37 -38.24 -18.36
CA THR A 36 38.27 -38.31 -16.90
C THR A 36 39.36 -37.48 -16.20
N SER A 37 40.60 -37.50 -16.71
CA SER A 37 41.69 -36.68 -16.17
C SER A 37 41.46 -35.19 -16.41
N HIS A 38 41.05 -34.79 -17.63
CA HIS A 38 40.69 -33.41 -17.97
C HIS A 38 39.46 -32.92 -17.21
N GLY A 39 38.43 -33.76 -17.05
CA GLY A 39 37.26 -33.46 -16.22
C GLY A 39 37.62 -33.23 -14.75
N GLY A 40 38.54 -34.04 -14.21
CA GLY A 40 39.09 -33.87 -12.87
C GLY A 40 39.90 -32.58 -12.72
N ALA A 41 40.77 -32.27 -13.68
CA ALA A 41 41.53 -31.03 -13.71
C ALA A 41 40.62 -29.79 -13.73
N SER A 42 39.58 -29.82 -14.57
CA SER A 42 38.56 -28.77 -14.67
C SER A 42 37.78 -28.57 -13.36
N ALA A 43 37.47 -29.65 -12.64
CA ALA A 43 36.75 -29.57 -11.36
C ALA A 43 37.63 -28.96 -10.26
N LEU A 44 38.91 -29.33 -10.20
CA LEU A 44 39.87 -28.75 -9.27
C LEU A 44 40.11 -27.27 -9.55
N LEU A 45 40.19 -26.88 -10.83
CA LEU A 45 40.29 -25.47 -11.23
C LEU A 45 39.04 -24.69 -10.80
N ALA A 46 37.83 -25.24 -11.02
CA ALA A 46 36.59 -24.60 -10.61
C ALA A 46 36.53 -24.35 -9.08
N LEU A 47 36.96 -25.33 -8.27
CA LEU A 47 37.04 -25.17 -6.82
C LEU A 47 38.06 -24.10 -6.39
N LEU A 48 39.22 -24.06 -7.05
CA LEU A 48 40.25 -23.06 -6.79
C LEU A 48 39.72 -21.64 -7.10
N VAL A 49 39.15 -21.45 -8.29
CA VAL A 49 38.60 -20.17 -8.76
C VAL A 49 37.47 -19.71 -7.84
N TRP A 50 36.56 -20.62 -7.48
CA TRP A 50 35.47 -20.33 -6.55
C TRP A 50 35.98 -19.89 -5.16
N SER A 51 37.09 -20.45 -4.69
CA SER A 51 37.72 -20.04 -3.41
C SER A 51 38.35 -18.63 -3.42
N LEU A 52 38.62 -18.11 -4.62
CA LEU A 52 39.19 -16.78 -4.87
C LEU A 52 38.13 -15.72 -5.18
N LEU A 53 36.93 -16.12 -5.60
CA LEU A 53 35.85 -15.20 -5.92
C LEU A 53 35.31 -14.48 -4.67
N PRO A 54 34.97 -13.18 -4.76
CA PRO A 54 34.28 -12.47 -3.69
C PRO A 54 32.88 -13.07 -3.46
N ARG A 55 32.43 -13.12 -2.20
CA ARG A 55 31.17 -13.78 -1.78
C ARG A 55 29.94 -13.41 -2.63
N ARG A 56 29.89 -12.17 -3.16
CA ARG A 56 28.79 -11.68 -4.01
C ARG A 56 28.69 -12.36 -5.37
N LEU A 57 29.82 -12.83 -5.92
CA LEU A 57 29.88 -13.55 -7.21
C LEU A 57 29.88 -15.07 -7.03
N ALA A 58 30.06 -15.55 -5.79
CA ALA A 58 30.11 -16.97 -5.46
C ALA A 58 28.71 -17.57 -5.15
N THR A 59 27.63 -16.82 -5.38
CA THR A 59 26.24 -17.19 -5.07
C THR A 59 25.34 -17.11 -6.30
N PRO A 60 24.53 -18.14 -6.61
CA PRO A 60 24.41 -19.43 -5.92
C PRO A 60 25.58 -20.39 -6.21
N ARG A 61 26.01 -21.13 -5.18
CA ARG A 61 27.27 -21.92 -5.21
C ARG A 61 27.35 -22.95 -6.34
N LEU A 62 26.31 -23.76 -6.51
CA LEU A 62 26.30 -24.85 -7.48
C LEU A 62 26.32 -24.33 -8.93
N ALA A 63 25.59 -23.24 -9.22
CA ALA A 63 25.56 -22.66 -10.55
C ALA A 63 26.92 -22.07 -10.95
N VAL A 64 27.60 -21.39 -10.03
CA VAL A 64 28.92 -20.80 -10.28
C VAL A 64 29.98 -21.88 -10.50
N LEU A 65 29.99 -22.92 -9.66
CA LEU A 65 30.90 -24.06 -9.83
C LEU A 65 30.63 -24.80 -11.16
N GLY A 66 29.35 -25.05 -11.46
CA GLY A 66 28.95 -25.70 -12.71
C GLY A 66 29.34 -24.90 -13.95
N LEU A 67 29.20 -23.57 -13.92
CA LEU A 67 29.61 -22.70 -15.01
C LEU A 67 31.12 -22.74 -15.26
N ILE A 68 31.93 -22.57 -14.21
CA ILE A 68 33.39 -22.56 -14.33
C ILE A 68 33.88 -23.92 -14.85
N TRP A 69 33.36 -25.01 -14.28
CA TRP A 69 33.68 -26.37 -14.72
C TRP A 69 33.31 -26.59 -16.19
N SER A 70 32.11 -26.19 -16.61
CA SER A 70 31.63 -26.37 -17.99
C SER A 70 32.52 -25.63 -18.99
N VAL A 71 32.87 -24.37 -18.69
CA VAL A 71 33.75 -23.58 -19.58
C VAL A 71 35.15 -24.21 -19.68
N SER A 72 35.69 -24.70 -18.57
CA SER A 72 37.01 -25.35 -18.56
C SER A 72 37.03 -26.71 -19.26
N PHE A 73 35.95 -27.49 -19.16
CA PHE A 73 35.87 -28.85 -19.72
C PHE A 73 35.52 -28.89 -21.22
N PHE A 74 34.56 -28.09 -21.67
CA PHE A 74 34.11 -28.13 -23.07
C PHE A 74 35.02 -27.36 -24.03
N ILE A 75 35.89 -26.50 -23.50
CA ILE A 75 36.87 -25.75 -24.28
C ILE A 75 38.27 -26.06 -23.73
N PRO A 76 38.88 -27.19 -24.10
CA PRO A 76 40.21 -27.55 -23.61
C PRO A 76 41.25 -26.46 -23.93
N ILE A 77 42.24 -26.29 -23.06
CA ILE A 77 43.27 -25.24 -23.10
C ILE A 77 42.70 -23.82 -22.93
N PHE A 78 41.85 -23.35 -23.84
CA PHE A 78 41.32 -21.98 -23.83
C PHE A 78 40.37 -21.71 -22.67
N GLY A 79 39.57 -22.69 -22.26
CA GLY A 79 38.72 -22.58 -21.08
C GLY A 79 39.53 -22.52 -19.79
N PHE A 80 40.61 -23.31 -19.71
CA PHE A 80 41.53 -23.30 -18.56
C PHE A 80 42.25 -21.95 -18.43
N CYS A 81 42.83 -21.45 -19.52
CA CYS A 81 43.49 -20.14 -19.57
C CYS A 81 42.51 -18.98 -19.37
N GLY A 82 41.33 -19.05 -19.99
CA GLY A 82 40.32 -17.98 -19.94
C GLY A 82 39.76 -17.77 -18.53
N VAL A 83 39.52 -18.86 -17.79
CA VAL A 83 39.06 -18.80 -16.39
C VAL A 83 40.13 -18.19 -15.48
N ILE A 84 41.41 -18.54 -15.67
CA ILE A 84 42.53 -17.94 -14.92
C ILE A 84 42.64 -16.44 -15.23
N LEU A 85 42.59 -16.07 -16.51
CA LEU A 85 42.65 -14.67 -16.94
C LEU A 85 41.49 -13.85 -16.38
N ALA A 86 40.28 -14.42 -16.33
CA ALA A 86 39.10 -13.75 -15.79
C ALA A 86 39.25 -13.35 -14.31
N ILE A 87 39.96 -14.16 -13.48
CA ILE A 87 40.27 -13.80 -12.10
C ILE A 87 41.14 -12.54 -12.05
N PHE A 88 42.19 -12.49 -12.87
CA PHE A 88 43.11 -11.35 -12.91
C PHE A 88 42.49 -10.10 -13.55
N ALA A 89 41.54 -10.26 -14.47
CA ALA A 89 40.81 -9.18 -15.10
C ALA A 89 39.73 -8.57 -14.17
N LEU A 90 39.18 -9.35 -13.23
CA LEU A 90 38.07 -8.94 -12.36
C LEU A 90 38.30 -7.61 -11.60
N PRO A 91 39.51 -7.31 -11.06
CA PRO A 91 39.80 -6.04 -10.41
C PRO A 91 39.85 -4.84 -11.37
N LEU A 92 40.12 -5.08 -12.66
CA LEU A 92 40.19 -4.04 -13.69
C LEU A 92 38.80 -3.64 -14.21
N LEU A 93 37.77 -4.46 -13.97
CA LEU A 93 36.41 -4.09 -14.37
C LEU A 93 35.89 -2.94 -13.49
N PRO A 94 35.36 -1.85 -14.10
CA PRO A 94 34.82 -0.73 -13.37
C PRO A 94 33.65 -1.20 -12.50
N ARG A 95 33.77 -1.00 -11.18
CA ARG A 95 32.67 -1.24 -10.25
C ARG A 95 31.55 -0.26 -10.58
N ARG A 96 30.45 -0.74 -11.18
CA ARG A 96 29.18 -0.01 -11.24
C ARG A 96 28.63 0.11 -9.81
N ARG A 97 29.12 1.11 -9.07
CA ARG A 97 28.42 1.61 -7.89
C ARG A 97 27.15 2.26 -8.41
N GLY A 98 26.01 1.63 -8.21
CA GLY A 98 24.72 2.28 -8.34
C GLY A 98 24.59 3.30 -7.22
N THR A 99 25.25 4.45 -7.35
CA THR A 99 24.88 5.64 -6.58
C THR A 99 23.57 6.11 -7.20
N LEU A 100 22.46 5.74 -6.55
CA LEU A 100 21.26 6.56 -6.65
C LEU A 100 21.66 7.90 -6.02
N ASP A 101 22.09 8.84 -6.85
CA ASP A 101 22.34 10.22 -6.45
C ASP A 101 21.01 10.81 -6.01
N PHE A 102 20.70 10.66 -4.72
CA PHE A 102 19.66 11.47 -4.10
C PHE A 102 20.22 12.88 -3.94
N ARG A 103 20.08 13.66 -5.00
CA ARG A 103 20.26 15.10 -4.94
C ARG A 103 19.08 15.68 -4.18
N ALA A 104 19.33 16.35 -3.06
CA ALA A 104 18.32 17.17 -2.41
C ALA A 104 17.97 18.32 -3.36
N VAL A 105 16.93 18.13 -4.17
CA VAL A 105 16.34 19.19 -5.00
C VAL A 105 15.54 20.07 -4.04
N PRO A 106 15.69 21.41 -4.09
CA PRO A 106 14.79 22.29 -3.35
C PRO A 106 13.35 21.95 -3.74
N LEU A 107 12.46 21.81 -2.77
CA LEU A 107 11.04 21.55 -3.04
C LEU A 107 10.55 22.62 -4.04
N PRO A 108 10.08 22.23 -5.23
CA PRO A 108 9.52 23.22 -6.16
C PRO A 108 8.38 23.94 -5.45
N ALA A 109 8.23 25.24 -5.73
CA ALA A 109 7.10 25.98 -5.21
C ALA A 109 5.82 25.30 -5.73
N LEU A 110 4.95 24.85 -4.81
CA LEU A 110 3.63 24.32 -5.15
C LEU A 110 2.90 25.36 -5.99
N ASP A 111 2.66 25.04 -7.26
CA ASP A 111 1.83 25.84 -8.16
C ASP A 111 0.36 25.62 -7.78
N PRO A 112 -0.37 26.65 -7.31
CA PRO A 112 -1.79 26.53 -6.99
C PRO A 112 -2.68 26.26 -8.23
N HIS A 113 -2.13 26.45 -9.44
CA HIS A 113 -2.88 26.41 -10.70
C HIS A 113 -2.59 25.19 -11.58
N GLU A 114 -1.76 24.25 -11.12
CA GLU A 114 -1.57 23.00 -11.85
C GLU A 114 -2.86 22.17 -11.77
N LYS A 115 -3.58 22.08 -12.90
CA LYS A 115 -4.76 21.24 -13.05
C LYS A 115 -4.35 19.79 -12.78
N GLN A 116 -4.69 19.30 -11.61
CA GLN A 116 -4.41 17.94 -11.17
C GLN A 116 -5.16 16.94 -12.04
N ASP A 117 -4.44 16.12 -12.80
CA ASP A 117 -4.90 14.77 -13.09
C ASP A 117 -4.95 14.00 -11.76
N VAL A 118 -6.18 13.78 -11.27
CA VAL A 118 -6.52 13.30 -9.92
C VAL A 118 -6.21 11.80 -9.72
N THR A 119 -5.02 11.34 -10.11
CA THR A 119 -4.64 9.92 -9.95
C THR A 119 -3.49 9.69 -8.98
N SER A 120 -2.76 10.71 -8.51
CA SER A 120 -1.78 10.49 -7.42
C SER A 120 -1.48 11.69 -6.52
N PHE A 121 -2.51 12.41 -6.05
CA PHE A 121 -2.32 13.25 -4.86
C PHE A 121 -2.03 12.31 -3.67
N ARG A 122 -0.74 12.07 -3.39
CA ARG A 122 -0.30 11.24 -2.27
C ARG A 122 -0.61 12.01 -0.98
N GLN A 123 -1.84 11.87 -0.49
CA GLN A 123 -2.36 12.45 0.76
C GLN A 123 -1.40 12.21 1.95
N ALA A 124 -0.67 11.09 1.93
CA ALA A 124 0.38 10.78 2.90
C ALA A 124 1.54 11.80 2.91
N GLY A 125 1.92 12.35 1.76
CA GLY A 125 3.02 13.32 1.64
C GLY A 125 2.68 14.66 2.26
N VAL A 126 1.46 15.17 2.05
CA VAL A 126 1.03 16.46 2.63
C VAL A 126 0.88 16.37 4.15
N ARG A 127 0.32 15.28 4.67
CA ARG A 127 0.21 15.07 6.12
C ARG A 127 1.59 14.98 6.78
N GLN A 128 2.51 14.21 6.19
CA GLN A 128 3.88 14.10 6.70
C GLN A 128 4.64 15.42 6.60
N PHE A 129 4.42 16.19 5.53
CA PHE A 129 5.02 17.51 5.36
C PHE A 129 4.52 18.51 6.40
N LEU A 130 3.21 18.54 6.66
CA LEU A 130 2.63 19.40 7.69
C LEU A 130 3.12 19.03 9.08
N LYS A 131 3.36 17.74 9.37
CA LYS A 131 3.94 17.27 10.64
C LYS A 131 5.46 17.48 10.77
N ASN A 132 6.14 17.96 9.74
CA ASN A 132 7.57 18.15 9.78
C ASN A 132 7.92 19.51 10.41
N ASP A 133 8.24 19.52 11.69
CA ASP A 133 8.65 20.74 12.41
C ASP A 133 9.92 21.39 11.85
N ARG A 134 10.73 20.64 11.09
CA ARG A 134 11.92 21.18 10.42
C ARG A 134 11.60 21.88 9.10
N ALA A 135 10.37 21.76 8.59
CA ALA A 135 9.98 22.42 7.34
C ALA A 135 9.77 23.93 7.58
N PRO A 136 10.15 24.81 6.64
CA PRO A 136 9.94 26.25 6.78
C PRO A 136 8.46 26.58 7.01
N VAL A 137 8.16 27.39 8.03
CA VAL A 137 6.78 27.76 8.41
C VAL A 137 5.99 28.33 7.24
N ALA A 138 6.61 29.19 6.41
CA ALA A 138 5.96 29.76 5.24
C ALA A 138 5.49 28.71 4.22
N GLN A 139 6.21 27.60 4.06
CA GLN A 139 5.79 26.51 3.17
C GLN A 139 4.68 25.66 3.80
N ARG A 140 4.77 25.43 5.12
CA ARG A 140 3.71 24.74 5.88
C ARG A 140 2.40 25.53 5.81
N LEU A 141 2.44 26.85 5.98
CA LEU A 141 1.27 27.73 5.85
C LEU A 141 0.63 27.65 4.46
N ARG A 142 1.42 27.69 3.38
CA ARG A 142 0.89 27.51 2.02
C ARG A 142 0.22 26.16 1.83
N ALA A 143 0.78 25.09 2.41
CA ALA A 143 0.17 23.77 2.37
C ALA A 143 -1.17 23.73 3.13
N VAL A 144 -1.30 24.42 4.27
CA VAL A 144 -2.58 24.57 4.98
C VAL A 144 -3.61 25.33 4.15
N VAL A 145 -3.21 26.42 3.49
CA VAL A 145 -4.10 27.15 2.58
C VAL A 145 -4.57 26.24 1.43
N ALA A 146 -3.67 25.46 0.84
CA ALA A 146 -4.03 24.49 -0.20
C ALA A 146 -5.01 23.40 0.30
N LEU A 147 -4.89 22.96 1.57
CA LEU A 147 -5.88 22.07 2.19
C LEU A 147 -7.28 22.68 2.28
N GLY A 148 -7.39 24.01 2.24
CA GLY A 148 -8.68 24.72 2.20
C GLY A 148 -9.56 24.31 1.04
N ASN A 149 -8.94 23.99 -0.11
CA ASN A 149 -9.61 23.59 -1.33
C ASN A 149 -9.83 22.07 -1.44
N ALA A 150 -9.21 21.28 -0.57
CA ALA A 150 -9.39 19.83 -0.54
C ALA A 150 -10.71 19.43 0.14
N PRO A 151 -11.34 18.30 -0.23
CA PRO A 151 -12.57 17.83 0.38
C PRO A 151 -12.50 17.81 1.92
N SER A 152 -13.52 18.35 2.60
CA SER A 152 -13.53 18.54 4.05
C SER A 152 -13.28 17.25 4.82
N ALA A 153 -13.84 16.12 4.38
CA ALA A 153 -13.63 14.82 5.01
C ALA A 153 -12.15 14.37 5.02
N VAL A 154 -11.33 14.87 4.10
CA VAL A 154 -9.89 14.59 4.02
C VAL A 154 -9.08 15.66 4.75
N SER A 155 -9.45 16.93 4.60
CA SER A 155 -8.68 18.05 5.16
C SER A 155 -8.95 18.32 6.64
N ASN A 156 -10.17 18.12 7.14
CA ASN A 156 -10.52 18.39 8.54
C ASN A 156 -9.67 17.58 9.55
N PRO A 157 -9.43 16.27 9.37
CA PRO A 157 -8.53 15.54 10.26
C PRO A 157 -7.12 16.16 10.32
N MET A 158 -6.60 16.64 9.19
CA MET A 158 -5.28 17.26 9.12
C MET A 158 -5.26 18.64 9.79
N LEU A 159 -6.32 19.45 9.59
CA LEU A 159 -6.47 20.74 10.28
C LEU A 159 -6.58 20.55 11.80
N ARG A 160 -7.29 19.50 12.25
CA ARG A 160 -7.40 19.19 13.68
C ARG A 160 -6.07 18.81 14.30
N GLU A 161 -5.23 18.06 13.59
CA GLU A 161 -3.87 17.75 14.06
C GLU A 161 -3.04 19.04 14.27
N LEU A 162 -3.22 20.04 13.41
CA LEU A 162 -2.53 21.33 13.51
C LEU A 162 -3.01 22.21 14.67
N LEU A 163 -4.15 21.89 15.30
CA LEU A 163 -4.59 22.61 16.51
C LEU A 163 -3.62 22.42 17.69
N ASN A 164 -2.76 21.41 17.64
CA ASN A 164 -1.73 21.16 18.64
C ASN A 164 -0.31 21.51 18.12
N ASP A 165 -0.20 22.24 17.01
CA ASP A 165 1.10 22.59 16.44
C ASP A 165 1.88 23.58 17.31
N ALA A 166 3.20 23.44 17.33
CA ALA A 166 4.10 24.36 18.01
C ALA A 166 4.04 25.78 17.43
N THR A 167 3.69 25.92 16.14
CA THR A 167 3.60 27.21 15.45
C THR A 167 2.21 27.82 15.60
N GLU A 168 2.12 29.00 16.21
CA GLU A 168 0.86 29.69 16.47
C GLU A 168 0.05 29.98 15.18
N ASP A 169 0.69 30.52 14.14
CA ASP A 169 0.01 30.87 12.89
C ASP A 169 -0.67 29.67 12.21
N LEU A 170 -0.06 28.49 12.29
CA LEU A 170 -0.65 27.25 11.76
C LEU A 170 -1.87 26.85 12.57
N ARG A 171 -1.80 26.99 13.89
CA ARG A 171 -2.90 26.69 14.82
C ARG A 171 -4.09 27.61 14.58
N LEU A 172 -3.84 28.92 14.49
CA LEU A 172 -4.86 29.94 14.26
C LEU A 172 -5.52 29.79 12.89
N LEU A 173 -4.72 29.52 11.85
CA LEU A 173 -5.25 29.28 10.51
C LEU A 173 -6.13 28.03 10.48
N ALA A 174 -5.67 26.93 11.08
CA ALA A 174 -6.45 25.69 11.16
C ALA A 174 -7.75 25.88 11.94
N TYR A 175 -7.70 26.58 13.07
CA TYR A 175 -8.89 26.95 13.86
C TYR A 175 -9.88 27.77 13.03
N GLY A 176 -9.42 28.86 12.39
CA GLY A 176 -10.29 29.72 11.57
C GLY A 176 -10.94 28.98 10.40
N MET A 177 -10.21 28.05 9.77
CA MET A 177 -10.76 27.22 8.69
C MET A 177 -11.82 26.23 9.18
N LEU A 178 -11.60 25.57 10.32
CA LEU A 178 -12.57 24.66 10.92
C LEU A 178 -13.83 25.41 11.38
N ASP A 179 -13.65 26.53 12.08
CA ASP A 179 -14.74 27.39 12.56
C ASP A 179 -15.59 27.93 11.40
N THR A 180 -14.95 28.39 10.31
CA THR A 180 -15.67 28.85 9.11
C THR A 180 -16.52 27.74 8.49
N ARG A 181 -15.98 26.51 8.44
CA ARG A 181 -16.69 25.34 7.88
C ARG A 181 -17.87 24.94 8.76
N GLU A 182 -17.68 24.91 10.07
CA GLU A 182 -18.75 24.63 11.05
C GLU A 182 -19.86 25.67 10.96
N LYS A 183 -19.51 26.97 11.03
CA LYS A 183 -20.47 28.08 10.91
C LYS A 183 -21.28 28.01 9.62
N LYS A 184 -20.65 27.65 8.50
CA LYS A 184 -21.34 27.50 7.21
C LYS A 184 -22.44 26.43 7.27
N ILE A 185 -22.15 25.27 7.84
CA ILE A 185 -23.13 24.20 7.96
C ILE A 185 -24.21 24.57 8.99
N ASN A 186 -23.83 25.14 10.13
CA ASN A 186 -24.80 25.59 11.14
C ASN A 186 -25.75 26.66 10.58
N ALA A 187 -25.26 27.62 9.79
CA ALA A 187 -26.11 28.59 9.12
C ALA A 187 -27.11 27.93 8.15
N ALA A 188 -26.67 26.91 7.39
CA ALA A 188 -27.56 26.14 6.53
C ALA A 188 -28.61 25.37 7.34
N ILE A 189 -28.23 24.77 8.48
CA ILE A 189 -29.17 24.09 9.40
C ILE A 189 -30.21 25.10 9.92
N HIS A 190 -29.78 26.28 10.36
CA HIS A 190 -30.71 27.31 10.84
C HIS A 190 -31.71 27.74 9.76
N ALA A 191 -31.23 27.98 8.54
CA ALA A 191 -32.10 28.34 7.41
C ALA A 191 -33.11 27.22 7.09
N GLU A 192 -32.65 25.97 7.01
CA GLU A 192 -33.48 24.83 6.67
C GLU A 192 -34.48 24.48 7.79
N ARG A 193 -34.13 24.69 9.07
CA ARG A 193 -35.08 24.60 10.19
C ARG A 193 -36.20 25.62 10.06
N GLY A 194 -35.88 26.82 9.57
CA GLY A 194 -36.88 27.83 9.23
C GLY A 194 -37.85 27.33 8.15
N GLN A 195 -37.33 26.72 7.08
CA GLN A 195 -38.15 26.13 6.01
C GLN A 195 -39.02 24.97 6.52
N TYR A 196 -38.46 24.09 7.35
CA TYR A 196 -39.21 22.99 7.98
C TYR A 196 -40.36 23.50 8.86
N ALA A 197 -40.14 24.58 9.61
CA ALA A 197 -41.17 25.18 10.47
C ALA A 197 -42.24 25.95 9.69
N ALA A 198 -41.87 26.56 8.57
CA ALA A 198 -42.77 27.35 7.71
C ALA A 198 -43.50 26.52 6.63
N ALA A 199 -43.17 25.24 6.47
CA ALA A 199 -43.74 24.38 5.44
C ALA A 199 -45.27 24.29 5.56
N GLU A 200 -45.98 24.62 4.46
CA GLU A 200 -47.44 24.64 4.43
C GLU A 200 -48.04 23.27 4.09
N ASN A 201 -47.24 22.40 3.46
CA ASN A 201 -47.66 21.06 3.07
C ASN A 201 -46.65 19.97 3.49
N ALA A 202 -47.13 18.72 3.51
CA ALA A 202 -46.36 17.58 3.94
C ALA A 202 -45.12 17.30 3.05
N ALA A 203 -45.20 17.59 1.75
CA ALA A 203 -44.11 17.34 0.81
C ALA A 203 -42.93 18.31 1.03
N GLU A 204 -43.21 19.59 1.23
CA GLU A 204 -42.21 20.60 1.60
C GLU A 204 -41.55 20.29 2.93
N ARG A 205 -42.36 19.93 3.93
CA ARG A 205 -41.85 19.53 5.25
C ARG A 205 -40.93 18.31 5.14
N LEU A 206 -41.31 17.32 4.35
CA LEU A 206 -40.52 16.12 4.12
C LEU A 206 -39.20 16.40 3.39
N LEU A 207 -39.23 17.29 2.39
CA LEU A 207 -38.03 17.73 1.69
C LEU A 207 -37.06 18.46 2.64
N ALA A 208 -37.59 19.34 3.50
CA ALA A 208 -36.80 20.04 4.50
C ALA A 208 -36.23 19.09 5.55
N ALA A 209 -37.01 18.10 6.01
CA ALA A 209 -36.54 17.04 6.91
C ALA A 209 -35.36 16.27 6.30
N ARG A 210 -35.45 15.89 5.02
CA ARG A 210 -34.36 15.21 4.30
C ARG A 210 -33.09 16.07 4.25
N ARG A 211 -33.22 17.36 3.98
CA ARG A 211 -32.08 18.29 3.94
C ARG A 211 -31.46 18.47 5.31
N LEU A 212 -32.27 18.62 6.36
CA LEU A 212 -31.80 18.71 7.74
C LEU A 212 -31.02 17.47 8.14
N ALA A 213 -31.55 16.28 7.91
CA ALA A 213 -30.86 15.05 8.22
C ALA A 213 -29.51 14.94 7.47
N GLY A 214 -29.47 15.36 6.20
CA GLY A 214 -28.23 15.44 5.42
C GLY A 214 -27.21 16.43 5.99
N LEU A 215 -27.64 17.61 6.42
CA LEU A 215 -26.76 18.63 7.02
C LEU A 215 -26.18 18.19 8.38
N TYR A 216 -27.01 17.58 9.23
CA TYR A 216 -26.53 16.99 10.48
C TYR A 216 -25.55 15.85 10.22
N TRP A 217 -25.82 15.00 9.23
CA TRP A 217 -24.86 13.96 8.83
C TRP A 217 -23.56 14.55 8.31
N GLU A 218 -23.58 15.67 7.58
CA GLU A 218 -22.34 16.33 7.13
C GLU A 218 -21.50 16.90 8.27
N LEU A 219 -22.11 17.42 9.34
CA LEU A 219 -21.36 17.80 10.55
C LEU A 219 -20.57 16.62 11.13
N ILE A 220 -21.21 15.45 11.19
CA ILE A 220 -20.62 14.22 11.74
C ILE A 220 -19.57 13.65 10.77
N TYR A 221 -19.93 13.49 9.50
CA TYR A 221 -19.10 12.85 8.49
C TYR A 221 -17.82 13.65 8.21
N GLN A 222 -17.89 14.98 8.21
CA GLN A 222 -16.72 15.84 8.09
C GLN A 222 -15.96 15.98 9.41
N GLY A 223 -16.48 15.40 10.49
CA GLY A 223 -15.95 15.49 11.84
C GLY A 223 -15.75 16.95 12.24
N LEU A 224 -16.76 17.82 12.05
CA LEU A 224 -16.76 19.22 12.47
C LEU A 224 -17.20 19.38 13.93
N VAL A 225 -18.07 18.49 14.39
CA VAL A 225 -18.51 18.38 15.79
C VAL A 225 -17.85 17.17 16.47
N GLN A 226 -17.70 17.22 17.80
CA GLN A 226 -17.13 16.15 18.63
C GLN A 226 -17.86 16.03 19.97
N GLY A 227 -17.70 14.89 20.65
CA GLY A 227 -18.30 14.66 21.97
C GLY A 227 -19.81 14.89 21.96
N ASP A 228 -20.30 15.63 22.97
CA ASP A 228 -21.72 15.91 23.17
C ASP A 228 -22.38 16.60 21.97
N LEU A 229 -21.66 17.46 21.24
CA LEU A 229 -22.19 18.13 20.05
C LEU A 229 -22.39 17.15 18.89
N MET A 230 -21.51 16.16 18.77
CA MET A 230 -21.64 15.09 17.77
C MET A 230 -22.82 14.18 18.11
N GLU A 231 -22.98 13.83 19.39
CA GLU A 231 -24.11 13.06 19.87
C GLU A 231 -25.44 13.80 19.63
N HIS A 232 -25.49 15.09 19.95
CA HIS A 232 -26.67 15.93 19.67
C HIS A 232 -26.99 15.99 18.17
N ALA A 233 -25.98 16.20 17.32
CA ALA A 233 -26.15 16.21 15.87
C ALA A 233 -26.68 14.86 15.34
N ALA A 234 -26.21 13.74 15.90
CA ALA A 234 -26.68 12.41 15.51
C ALA A 234 -28.16 12.21 15.87
N HIS A 235 -28.57 12.63 17.07
CA HIS A 235 -29.96 12.55 17.51
C HIS A 235 -30.90 13.42 16.66
N GLU A 236 -30.53 14.68 16.38
CA GLU A 236 -31.33 15.55 15.51
C GLU A 236 -31.40 15.01 14.07
N GLY A 237 -30.26 14.57 13.52
CA GLY A 237 -30.22 13.94 12.20
C GLY A 237 -31.11 12.69 12.11
N PHE A 238 -31.07 11.84 13.14
CA PHE A 238 -31.91 10.65 13.26
C PHE A 238 -33.40 11.00 13.33
N LYS A 239 -33.78 12.02 14.10
CA LYS A 239 -35.17 12.49 14.20
C LYS A 239 -35.74 12.85 12.83
N TYR A 240 -35.08 13.72 12.07
CA TYR A 240 -35.58 14.10 10.74
C TYR A 240 -35.50 12.95 9.74
N MET A 241 -34.45 12.10 9.78
CA MET A 241 -34.37 10.94 8.90
C MET A 241 -35.45 9.89 9.20
N SER A 242 -35.90 9.78 10.45
CA SER A 242 -37.01 8.89 10.82
C SER A 242 -38.32 9.31 10.15
N GLU A 243 -38.60 10.62 10.10
CA GLU A 243 -39.76 11.15 9.34
C GLU A 243 -39.65 10.81 7.85
N VAL A 244 -38.45 10.96 7.26
CA VAL A 244 -38.19 10.65 5.86
C VAL A 244 -38.34 9.16 5.57
N MET A 245 -37.82 8.29 6.44
CA MET A 245 -37.92 6.85 6.31
C MET A 245 -39.37 6.36 6.44
N ALA A 246 -40.17 6.99 7.31
CA ALA A 246 -41.59 6.66 7.46
C ALA A 246 -42.41 7.01 6.21
N ALA A 247 -42.09 8.13 5.54
CA ALA A 247 -42.78 8.54 4.32
C ALA A 247 -42.29 7.81 3.06
N GLU A 248 -41.03 7.39 3.02
CA GLU A 248 -40.41 6.73 1.86
C GLU A 248 -39.74 5.40 2.24
N PRO A 249 -40.48 4.39 2.73
CA PRO A 249 -39.91 3.15 3.25
C PRO A 249 -39.24 2.29 2.17
N THR A 250 -39.59 2.50 0.90
CA THR A 250 -39.03 1.78 -0.25
C THR A 250 -37.84 2.50 -0.89
N ASN A 251 -37.40 3.64 -0.35
CA ASN A 251 -36.26 4.37 -0.90
C ASN A 251 -34.95 3.81 -0.34
N ALA A 252 -34.22 3.07 -1.18
CA ALA A 252 -32.97 2.41 -0.82
C ALA A 252 -31.89 3.38 -0.31
N GLY A 253 -31.86 4.61 -0.86
CA GLY A 253 -30.91 5.64 -0.44
C GLY A 253 -31.22 6.20 0.96
N VAL A 254 -32.50 6.35 1.28
CA VAL A 254 -32.97 6.76 2.62
C VAL A 254 -32.66 5.67 3.64
N ALA A 255 -32.95 4.41 3.32
CA ALA A 255 -32.64 3.27 4.19
C ALA A 255 -31.13 3.19 4.53
N LEU A 256 -30.25 3.44 3.56
CA LEU A 256 -28.80 3.51 3.81
C LEU A 256 -28.41 4.66 4.76
N GLN A 257 -28.95 5.87 4.56
CA GLN A 257 -28.63 7.01 5.43
C GLN A 257 -29.18 6.82 6.84
N PHE A 258 -30.39 6.25 6.96
CA PHE A 258 -30.99 5.88 8.23
C PHE A 258 -30.12 4.87 8.99
N GLY A 259 -29.65 3.81 8.31
CA GLY A 259 -28.73 2.84 8.90
C GLY A 259 -27.41 3.45 9.37
N ARG A 260 -26.85 4.44 8.64
CA ARG A 260 -25.62 5.15 9.04
C ARG A 260 -25.79 5.97 10.32
N LEU A 261 -26.93 6.63 10.48
CA LEU A 261 -27.24 7.36 11.72
C LEU A 261 -27.40 6.40 12.90
N LEU A 262 -28.15 5.31 12.73
CA LEU A 262 -28.29 4.25 13.74
C LEU A 262 -26.93 3.65 14.14
N HIS A 263 -26.08 3.37 13.15
CA HIS A 263 -24.73 2.86 13.36
C HIS A 263 -23.91 3.82 14.22
N HIS A 264 -23.93 5.12 13.89
CA HIS A 264 -23.20 6.14 14.66
C HIS A 264 -23.73 6.29 16.09
N MET A 265 -25.03 6.07 16.31
CA MET A 265 -25.67 6.09 17.64
C MET A 265 -25.47 4.78 18.43
N GLY A 266 -24.73 3.79 17.92
CA GLY A 266 -24.52 2.52 18.61
C GLY A 266 -25.69 1.53 18.51
N ARG A 267 -26.73 1.84 17.73
CA ARG A 267 -27.94 1.01 17.56
C ARG A 267 -27.71 -0.03 16.45
N TYR A 268 -26.77 -0.94 16.70
CA TYR A 268 -26.22 -1.84 15.68
C TYR A 268 -27.25 -2.79 15.06
N ASP A 269 -28.19 -3.32 15.84
CA ASP A 269 -29.20 -4.28 15.34
C ASP A 269 -30.15 -3.62 14.35
N GLU A 270 -30.58 -2.40 14.67
CA GLU A 270 -31.44 -1.61 13.80
C GLU A 270 -30.67 -1.12 12.56
N ALA A 271 -29.40 -0.76 12.71
CA ALA A 271 -28.54 -0.38 11.59
C ALA A 271 -28.36 -1.54 10.59
N GLU A 272 -28.13 -2.76 11.09
CA GLU A 272 -28.01 -3.96 10.28
C GLU A 272 -29.31 -4.25 9.51
N ALA A 273 -30.47 -4.13 10.17
CA ALA A 273 -31.76 -4.26 9.51
C ALA A 273 -31.95 -3.22 8.39
N ALA A 274 -31.57 -1.97 8.62
CA ALA A 274 -31.64 -0.91 7.62
C ALA A 274 -30.70 -1.16 6.43
N TYR A 275 -29.48 -1.66 6.66
CA TYR A 275 -28.54 -2.02 5.59
C TYR A 275 -29.03 -3.21 4.76
N ARG A 276 -29.56 -4.26 5.39
CA ARG A 276 -30.20 -5.38 4.69
C ARG A 276 -31.38 -4.90 3.86
N GLY A 277 -32.23 -4.05 4.44
CA GLY A 277 -33.35 -3.41 3.73
C GLY A 277 -32.87 -2.64 2.49
N ALA A 278 -31.82 -1.83 2.62
CA ALA A 278 -31.25 -1.07 1.51
C ALA A 278 -30.72 -1.97 0.38
N ARG A 279 -30.19 -3.16 0.70
CA ARG A 279 -29.77 -4.18 -0.27
C ARG A 279 -30.96 -4.80 -1.01
N VAL A 280 -32.01 -5.17 -0.28
CA VAL A 280 -33.25 -5.70 -0.87
C VAL A 280 -33.91 -4.69 -1.81
N LEU A 281 -33.86 -3.40 -1.44
CA LEU A 281 -34.36 -2.30 -2.27
C LEU A 281 -33.46 -1.95 -3.47
N GLY A 282 -32.37 -2.69 -3.69
CA GLY A 282 -31.57 -2.64 -4.91
C GLY A 282 -30.25 -1.85 -4.83
N LEU A 283 -29.80 -1.39 -3.66
CA LEU A 283 -28.47 -0.79 -3.58
C LEU A 283 -27.38 -1.84 -3.86
N PRO A 284 -26.35 -1.48 -4.65
CA PRO A 284 -25.26 -2.38 -4.96
C PRO A 284 -24.44 -2.70 -3.71
N ALA A 285 -23.97 -3.93 -3.63
CA ALA A 285 -23.26 -4.47 -2.49
C ALA A 285 -22.03 -3.63 -2.06
N PRO A 286 -21.18 -3.11 -3.00
CA PRO A 286 -20.06 -2.23 -2.64
C PRO A 286 -20.45 -0.98 -1.85
N ARG A 287 -21.70 -0.53 -1.92
CA ARG A 287 -22.18 0.67 -1.25
C ARG A 287 -22.66 0.41 0.18
N VAL A 288 -22.95 -0.84 0.53
CA VAL A 288 -23.59 -1.20 1.81
C VAL A 288 -22.76 -2.20 2.61
N GLU A 289 -22.22 -3.24 1.98
CA GLU A 289 -21.49 -4.31 2.67
C GLU A 289 -20.28 -3.82 3.49
N PRO A 290 -19.54 -2.76 3.11
CA PRO A 290 -18.50 -2.21 4.00
C PRO A 290 -19.03 -1.77 5.38
N TYR A 291 -20.25 -1.23 5.44
CA TYR A 291 -20.87 -0.83 6.71
C TYR A 291 -21.35 -2.04 7.52
N ARG A 292 -21.82 -3.10 6.85
CA ARG A 292 -22.18 -4.36 7.51
C ARG A 292 -20.95 -5.06 8.10
N ALA A 293 -19.84 -5.08 7.35
CA ALA A 293 -18.57 -5.59 7.84
C ALA A 293 -18.05 -4.77 9.04
N GLU A 294 -18.21 -3.44 9.01
CA GLU A 294 -17.87 -2.59 10.15
C GLU A 294 -18.73 -2.90 11.39
N LEU A 295 -20.05 -3.09 11.23
CA LEU A 295 -20.93 -3.51 12.32
C LEU A 295 -20.52 -4.87 12.93
N ALA A 296 -20.26 -5.86 12.08
CA ALA A 296 -19.79 -7.17 12.51
C ALA A 296 -18.47 -7.07 13.29
N PHE A 297 -17.54 -6.23 12.84
CA PHE A 297 -16.30 -5.95 13.55
C PHE A 297 -16.53 -5.32 14.93
N LEU A 298 -17.42 -4.33 15.03
CA LEU A 298 -17.78 -3.69 16.30
C LEU A 298 -18.44 -4.65 17.28
N ARG A 299 -19.24 -5.61 16.78
CA ARG A 299 -19.81 -6.71 17.57
C ARG A 299 -18.81 -7.80 17.93
N ARG A 300 -17.58 -7.73 17.40
CA ARG A 300 -16.55 -8.77 17.48
C ARG A 300 -16.92 -10.10 16.80
N ASP A 301 -17.87 -10.06 15.87
CA ASP A 301 -18.20 -11.20 14.99
C ASP A 301 -17.25 -11.21 13.79
N PHE A 302 -16.03 -11.72 14.04
CA PHE A 302 -14.99 -11.76 13.03
C PHE A 302 -15.25 -12.81 11.93
N ASP A 303 -16.18 -13.74 12.15
CA ASP A 303 -16.58 -14.70 11.13
C ASP A 303 -17.47 -14.03 10.09
N GLU A 304 -18.46 -13.25 10.52
CA GLU A 304 -19.29 -12.44 9.61
C GLU A 304 -18.45 -11.40 8.85
N VAL A 305 -17.48 -10.74 9.51
CA VAL A 305 -16.54 -9.82 8.81
C VAL A 305 -15.83 -10.55 7.66
N ARG A 306 -15.33 -11.76 7.91
CA ARG A 306 -14.60 -12.53 6.90
C ARG A 306 -15.49 -12.93 5.74
N GLU A 307 -16.68 -13.43 6.03
CA GLU A 307 -17.66 -13.81 5.01
C GLU A 307 -17.98 -12.62 4.10
N ILE A 308 -18.29 -11.46 4.67
CA ILE A 308 -18.62 -10.26 3.90
C ILE A 308 -17.42 -9.80 3.05
N ILE A 309 -16.21 -9.80 3.62
CA ILE A 309 -15.00 -9.34 2.93
C ILE A 309 -14.55 -10.30 1.81
N GLU A 310 -14.74 -11.61 1.94
CA GLU A 310 -14.44 -12.57 0.87
C GLU A 310 -15.33 -12.35 -0.36
N HIS A 311 -16.59 -11.98 -0.17
CA HIS A 311 -17.49 -11.60 -1.27
C HIS A 311 -17.11 -10.25 -1.90
N LEU A 312 -16.48 -9.36 -1.13
CA LEU A 312 -15.98 -8.05 -1.56
C LEU A 312 -14.71 -8.12 -2.42
N ASP A 313 -13.84 -9.14 -2.26
CA ASP A 313 -12.57 -9.28 -3.00
C ASP A 313 -12.77 -9.37 -4.53
N ASN A 314 -13.93 -9.86 -4.95
CA ASN A 314 -14.32 -9.93 -6.36
C ASN A 314 -14.72 -8.58 -6.96
N TRP A 315 -14.79 -7.49 -6.18
CA TRP A 315 -15.29 -6.19 -6.65
C TRP A 315 -14.15 -5.26 -7.09
N GLN A 316 -13.95 -5.21 -8.41
CA GLN A 316 -13.06 -4.27 -9.08
C GLN A 316 -13.58 -2.84 -8.88
N GLY A 317 -12.98 -2.07 -7.97
CA GLY A 317 -13.33 -0.67 -7.74
C GLY A 317 -13.04 -0.14 -6.33
N LEU A 318 -12.82 -1.02 -5.36
CA LEU A 318 -12.58 -0.64 -3.96
C LEU A 318 -11.08 -0.49 -3.64
N SER A 319 -10.35 0.29 -4.44
CA SER A 319 -8.88 0.47 -4.29
C SER A 319 -8.46 0.90 -2.89
N ARG A 320 -9.28 1.70 -2.19
CA ARG A 320 -9.02 2.12 -0.80
C ARG A 320 -9.24 1.02 0.24
N LEU A 321 -10.08 0.04 -0.05
CA LEU A 321 -10.37 -1.07 0.88
C LEU A 321 -9.46 -2.28 0.63
N GLN A 322 -8.64 -2.26 -0.43
CA GLN A 322 -7.68 -3.33 -0.74
C GLN A 322 -6.83 -3.77 0.46
N PRO A 323 -6.29 -2.87 1.32
CA PRO A 323 -5.55 -3.31 2.50
C PRO A 323 -6.41 -4.10 3.51
N VAL A 324 -7.68 -3.72 3.67
CA VAL A 324 -8.64 -4.42 4.55
C VAL A 324 -9.02 -5.75 3.92
N VAL A 325 -9.32 -5.79 2.63
CA VAL A 325 -9.60 -7.02 1.88
C VAL A 325 -8.44 -8.01 1.98
N HIS A 326 -7.20 -7.53 1.80
CA HIS A 326 -6.00 -8.35 1.98
C HIS A 326 -5.82 -8.82 3.44
N LEU A 327 -6.20 -8.03 4.44
CA LEU A 327 -6.04 -8.46 5.83
C LEU A 327 -6.99 -9.61 6.18
N TRP A 328 -8.23 -9.54 5.70
CA TRP A 328 -9.31 -10.43 6.13
C TRP A 328 -9.55 -11.62 5.19
N SER A 329 -9.18 -11.53 3.91
CA SER A 329 -9.33 -12.62 2.93
C SER A 329 -8.43 -13.83 3.24
N ARG A 330 -8.93 -15.04 2.91
CA ARG A 330 -8.15 -16.30 3.00
C ARG A 330 -6.95 -16.33 2.05
N LYS A 331 -7.12 -15.87 0.80
CA LYS A 331 -6.08 -15.89 -0.26
C LYS A 331 -4.81 -15.13 0.12
N ALA A 332 -4.93 -14.08 0.92
CA ALA A 332 -3.84 -13.30 1.47
C ALA A 332 -3.08 -13.96 2.64
N ARG A 333 -3.71 -14.94 3.32
CA ARG A 333 -3.06 -15.75 4.37
C ARG A 333 -2.26 -16.89 3.78
N ASP A 334 -2.78 -17.54 2.74
CA ASP A 334 -2.09 -18.63 2.05
C ASP A 334 -0.78 -18.15 1.39
N SER A 335 -0.77 -16.93 0.84
CA SER A 335 0.44 -16.30 0.32
C SER A 335 1.47 -15.92 1.39
N ARG A 336 1.02 -15.56 2.61
CA ARG A 336 1.93 -15.33 3.76
C ARG A 336 2.47 -16.65 4.34
N GLN A 337 1.65 -17.70 4.42
CA GLN A 337 2.08 -19.02 4.89
C GLN A 337 3.06 -19.68 3.91
N ALA A 338 2.83 -19.58 2.59
CA ALA A 338 3.78 -20.06 1.58
C ALA A 338 5.15 -19.36 1.62
N SER A 339 5.21 -18.09 2.06
CA SER A 339 6.45 -17.33 2.22
C SER A 339 7.18 -17.57 3.56
N THR A 340 6.57 -18.30 4.48
CA THR A 340 7.10 -18.57 5.83
C THR A 340 7.38 -20.05 6.10
N THR A 341 7.06 -20.94 5.15
CA THR A 341 7.64 -22.28 5.10
C THR A 341 9.11 -22.21 4.66
N PRO A 342 10.07 -22.66 5.50
CA PRO A 342 11.51 -22.58 5.23
C PRO A 342 11.98 -23.46 4.06
#